data_AF-A0A970JKZ7-F1
#
_entry.id   AF-A0A970JKZ7-F1
#
_cell.length_a   1.000
_cell.length_b   1.000
_cell.length_c   1.000
_cell.angle_alpha   90.00
_cell.angle_beta   90.00
_cell.angle_gamma   90.00
#
_symmetry.space_group_name_H-M   'P 1'
#
loop_
_entity.id
_entity.type
_entity.pdbx_description
1 polymer ?
#
loop_
_entity_poly.entity_id
_entity_poly.type
_entity_poly.pdbx_seq_one_letter_code
_entity_poly.pdbx_strand_id
1 'polypeptide(L)'
;MAGNSNALAVEERLLELVSDLNVASQRGLVERFDSTVGAASVLLPFGGKTQRTPAQVMAALFPADNGECSTCSVMSFGFDPYLSELDPFEGAATAVVQSLAKLVAAGCDHKNAYLSFQEYFERLGTDPKRWGKPFSALLGAFAAQVGLNVASIGGKDSMSGSFMDMDVPPTLVSFAIASEDASTVISPEFKAAGNPVYVYGASSAFDFDGLKSSWDEVRGLIKSGKVISAWACGRKGLAEGIVKMSFGNRIGFKALGHLEADLFFEEAYTSIIVEATEPLDGGVHIGYTTSEPAIEFAAEKVPLDKLLSAWEAPLDKVFPVRAANDGKAEFVSCHTRSPLVRNEKIGRPLALIPVFPGTNCEYDTARAVEAAGGRAEIVVIRNLTPQVLEQSVEYFARRISDAQMIIIPGGFSGGDEPDGSAKFIVSFFRNPAITEATHNLLYKNDGLMLGICNGFQALVKLGLLPFGEIRAMDEDCPTLTFNTIGRHQSKYVLTRVSSVKSPWLSLCSVGDVHAIAVSHGEGRFVAPDSVLQSLRENGQIAFQYADPSGNPSMNIEYNPNGSLCAIEGIISPD
;
A
#
# COMPACT_ATOMS: atom_id res chain seq x y z
N MET A 1 -7.93 -53.89 -8.42
CA MET A 1 -7.35 -53.36 -9.67
C MET A 1 -8.45 -52.76 -10.53
N ALA A 2 -8.54 -51.43 -10.46
CA ALA A 2 -9.10 -50.46 -11.41
C ALA A 2 -8.79 -49.12 -10.70
N GLY A 3 -7.73 -48.36 -10.98
CA GLY A 3 -6.95 -48.22 -12.20
C GLY A 3 -7.22 -46.84 -12.78
N ASN A 4 -6.42 -45.85 -12.37
CA ASN A 4 -6.30 -44.46 -12.85
C ASN A 4 -7.42 -43.46 -12.53
N SER A 5 -7.28 -42.78 -11.38
CA SER A 5 -7.43 -41.32 -11.36
C SER A 5 -6.02 -40.73 -11.54
N ASN A 6 -5.75 -40.06 -12.66
CA ASN A 6 -4.56 -39.22 -12.78
C ASN A 6 -4.71 -38.08 -11.76
N ALA A 7 -4.17 -38.25 -10.56
CA ALA A 7 -3.95 -37.11 -9.68
C ALA A 7 -2.96 -36.19 -10.41
N LEU A 8 -3.37 -34.94 -10.65
CA LEU A 8 -2.52 -33.95 -11.29
C LEU A 8 -1.21 -33.82 -10.51
N ALA A 9 -0.09 -33.62 -11.22
CA ALA A 9 1.20 -33.37 -10.57
C ALA A 9 1.09 -32.16 -9.64
N VAL A 10 1.89 -32.11 -8.58
CA VAL A 10 1.86 -30.99 -7.62
C VAL A 10 2.08 -29.65 -8.32
N GLU A 11 2.99 -29.64 -9.30
CA GLU A 11 3.22 -28.48 -10.15
C GLU A 11 1.95 -27.98 -10.85
N GLU A 12 1.19 -28.88 -11.47
CA GLU A 12 -0.03 -28.54 -12.19
C GLU A 12 -1.09 -27.98 -11.25
N ARG A 13 -1.27 -28.61 -10.08
CA ARG A 13 -2.22 -28.16 -9.04
C ARG A 13 -1.87 -26.78 -8.49
N LEU A 14 -0.58 -26.50 -8.25
CA LEU A 14 -0.14 -25.19 -7.78
C LEU A 14 -0.35 -24.11 -8.84
N LEU A 15 -0.12 -24.43 -10.13
CA LEU A 15 -0.35 -23.50 -11.23
C LEU A 15 -1.84 -23.21 -11.43
N GLU A 16 -2.71 -24.23 -11.36
CA GLU A 16 -4.16 -24.06 -11.38
C GLU A 16 -4.63 -23.21 -10.20
N LEU A 17 -4.12 -23.50 -9.00
CA LEU A 17 -4.44 -22.78 -7.77
C LEU A 17 -4.16 -21.28 -7.91
N VAL A 18 -2.95 -20.88 -8.31
CA VAL A 18 -2.59 -19.46 -8.39
C VAL A 18 -3.22 -18.74 -9.58
N SER A 19 -3.66 -19.48 -10.59
CA SER A 19 -4.33 -18.93 -11.78
C SER A 19 -5.84 -18.76 -11.58
N ASP A 20 -6.43 -19.37 -10.55
CA ASP A 20 -7.84 -19.17 -10.18
C ASP A 20 -8.12 -17.70 -9.88
N LEU A 21 -9.18 -17.13 -10.45
CA LEU A 21 -9.52 -15.71 -10.28
C LEU A 21 -9.71 -15.27 -8.82
N ASN A 22 -10.11 -16.18 -7.92
CA ASN A 22 -10.27 -15.89 -6.50
C ASN A 22 -8.93 -15.88 -5.74
N VAL A 23 -7.86 -16.40 -6.35
CA VAL A 23 -6.52 -16.51 -5.76
C VAL A 23 -5.53 -15.57 -6.42
N ALA A 24 -5.68 -15.37 -7.74
CA ALA A 24 -4.81 -14.60 -8.62
C ALA A 24 -4.49 -13.20 -8.10
N SER A 25 -3.41 -12.62 -8.60
CA SER A 25 -2.90 -11.35 -8.11
C SER A 25 -3.88 -10.21 -8.40
N GLN A 26 -4.33 -9.55 -7.33
CA GLN A 26 -5.09 -8.31 -7.41
C GLN A 26 -4.19 -7.07 -7.35
N ARG A 27 -2.86 -7.25 -7.42
CA ARG A 27 -1.90 -6.16 -7.19
C ARG A 27 -2.12 -4.95 -8.11
N GLY A 28 -2.34 -5.19 -9.41
CA GLY A 28 -2.56 -4.11 -10.36
C GLY A 28 -3.83 -3.29 -10.09
N LEU A 29 -4.83 -3.87 -9.42
CA LEU A 29 -6.03 -3.16 -8.97
C LEU A 29 -5.75 -2.39 -7.68
N VAL A 30 -5.17 -3.07 -6.69
CA VAL A 30 -4.94 -2.51 -5.35
C VAL A 30 -3.95 -1.33 -5.37
N GLU A 31 -2.88 -1.42 -6.16
CA GLU A 31 -1.91 -0.33 -6.33
C GLU A 31 -2.53 0.93 -6.99
N ARG A 32 -3.79 0.91 -7.44
CA ARG A 32 -4.50 2.11 -7.92
C ARG A 32 -4.99 2.99 -6.77
N PHE A 33 -5.00 2.48 -5.55
CA PHE A 33 -5.48 3.16 -4.37
C PHE A 33 -4.30 3.51 -3.46
N ASP A 34 -4.29 4.75 -2.97
CA ASP A 34 -3.28 5.22 -2.05
C ASP A 34 -3.30 4.41 -0.74
N SER A 35 -2.14 3.95 -0.31
CA SER A 35 -1.96 3.23 0.96
C SER A 35 -0.94 3.90 1.90
N THR A 36 -0.66 5.18 1.70
CA THR A 36 0.46 5.90 2.33
C THR A 36 0.10 7.29 2.85
N VAL A 37 -0.97 7.91 2.34
CA VAL A 37 -1.47 9.21 2.81
C VAL A 37 -1.79 9.18 4.31
N GLY A 38 -1.38 10.23 5.03
CA GLY A 38 -1.50 10.33 6.48
C GLY A 38 -0.32 9.69 7.24
N ALA A 39 0.65 9.08 6.53
CA ALA A 39 1.81 8.41 7.10
C ALA A 39 1.45 7.45 8.26
N ALA A 40 0.31 6.77 8.15
CA ALA A 40 -0.28 5.98 9.23
C ALA A 40 -0.26 4.47 8.95
N SER A 41 -0.01 4.03 7.71
CA SER A 41 -0.03 2.62 7.36
C SER A 41 1.09 1.85 8.05
N VAL A 42 0.71 0.88 8.88
CA VAL A 42 1.63 -0.07 9.51
C VAL A 42 1.98 -1.18 8.53
N LEU A 43 0.99 -1.68 7.78
CA LEU A 43 1.15 -2.64 6.71
C LEU A 43 0.73 -2.04 5.37
N LEU A 44 1.56 -2.20 4.36
CA LEU A 44 1.14 -1.99 2.98
C LEU A 44 0.30 -3.18 2.49
N PRO A 45 -0.54 -2.99 1.46
CA PRO A 45 -1.34 -4.09 0.90
C PRO A 45 -0.50 -5.25 0.36
N PHE A 46 0.76 -5.01 -0.01
CA PHE A 46 1.72 -6.05 -0.37
C PHE A 46 3.04 -5.87 0.37
N GLY A 47 3.42 -6.90 1.13
CA GLY A 47 4.63 -6.94 1.96
C GLY A 47 5.81 -7.66 1.32
N GLY A 48 6.91 -7.67 2.08
CA GLY A 48 8.21 -8.23 1.69
C GLY A 48 9.03 -7.34 0.77
N LYS A 49 10.30 -7.72 0.58
CA LYS A 49 11.29 -7.00 -0.24
C LYS A 49 10.82 -6.72 -1.68
N THR A 50 10.03 -7.63 -2.25
CA THR A 50 9.49 -7.50 -3.62
C THR A 50 8.07 -6.95 -3.67
N GLN A 51 7.44 -6.69 -2.51
CA GLN A 51 6.05 -6.23 -2.41
C GLN A 51 5.09 -7.14 -3.21
N ARG A 52 5.11 -8.44 -2.88
CA ARG A 52 4.34 -9.48 -3.59
C ARG A 52 3.47 -10.36 -2.70
N THR A 53 3.69 -10.38 -1.38
CA THR A 53 2.79 -11.11 -0.49
C THR A 53 1.64 -10.18 -0.09
N PRO A 54 0.38 -10.50 -0.42
CA PRO A 54 -0.75 -9.68 -0.01
C PRO A 54 -0.93 -9.71 1.51
N ALA A 55 -1.20 -8.56 2.12
CA ALA A 55 -1.65 -8.49 3.51
C ALA A 55 -3.07 -9.05 3.64
N GLN A 56 -3.36 -9.75 4.75
CA GLN A 56 -4.71 -10.24 5.05
C GLN A 56 -5.56 -9.23 5.85
N VAL A 57 -4.91 -8.17 6.33
CA VAL A 57 -5.51 -7.10 7.11
C VAL A 57 -5.04 -5.75 6.59
N MET A 58 -5.87 -4.73 6.77
CA MET A 58 -5.43 -3.34 6.80
C MET A 58 -4.99 -3.02 8.23
N ALA A 59 -3.85 -2.37 8.41
CA ALA A 59 -3.38 -1.91 9.72
C ALA A 59 -2.87 -0.47 9.60
N ALA A 60 -3.48 0.46 10.34
CA ALA A 60 -3.11 1.88 10.31
C ALA A 60 -3.17 2.52 11.70
N LEU A 61 -2.19 3.37 12.01
CA LEU A 61 -2.11 4.15 13.25
C LEU A 61 -3.32 5.06 13.40
N PHE A 62 -3.80 5.23 14.64
CA PHE A 62 -4.80 6.26 14.91
C PHE A 62 -4.19 7.66 14.72
N PRO A 63 -4.97 8.61 14.19
CA PRO A 63 -4.50 9.99 14.08
C PRO A 63 -4.25 10.58 15.47
N ALA A 64 -3.17 11.33 15.62
CA ALA A 64 -2.85 12.09 16.81
C ALA A 64 -2.54 13.53 16.42
N ASP A 65 -3.18 14.49 17.11
CA ASP A 65 -3.00 15.92 16.84
C ASP A 65 -1.57 16.38 17.16
N ASN A 66 -0.91 15.75 18.14
CA ASN A 66 0.48 16.01 18.52
C ASN A 66 1.20 14.69 18.83
N GLY A 67 2.40 14.52 18.27
CA GLY A 67 3.25 13.35 18.51
C GLY A 67 2.92 12.13 17.64
N GLU A 68 3.49 10.99 18.01
CA GLU A 68 3.30 9.71 17.33
C GLU A 68 2.39 8.80 18.16
N CYS A 69 1.40 8.18 17.51
CA CYS A 69 0.56 7.15 18.12
C CYS A 69 1.17 5.78 17.86
N SER A 70 1.30 4.93 18.88
CA SER A 70 1.70 3.52 18.70
C SER A 70 0.51 2.59 18.50
N THR A 71 -0.72 3.05 18.77
CA THR A 71 -1.93 2.24 18.61
C THR A 71 -2.43 2.31 17.17
N CYS A 72 -2.73 1.15 16.59
CA CYS A 72 -3.33 1.03 15.27
C CYS A 72 -4.73 0.41 15.32
N SER A 73 -5.53 0.74 14.32
CA SER A 73 -6.72 -0.01 13.94
C SER A 73 -6.32 -1.08 12.93
N VAL A 74 -6.72 -2.32 13.19
CA VAL A 74 -6.51 -3.46 12.32
C VAL A 74 -7.86 -3.99 11.86
N MET A 75 -8.05 -4.10 10.54
CA MET A 75 -9.31 -4.48 9.92
C MET A 75 -9.12 -5.62 8.94
N SER A 76 -10.03 -6.59 8.97
CA SER A 76 -10.07 -7.73 8.06
C SER A 76 -11.50 -7.99 7.59
N PHE A 77 -11.66 -8.96 6.68
CA PHE A 77 -12.98 -9.46 6.29
C PHE A 77 -12.97 -10.97 6.05
N GLY A 78 -14.14 -11.59 6.16
CA GLY A 78 -14.40 -12.99 5.82
C GLY A 78 -15.67 -13.11 4.99
N PHE A 79 -15.60 -13.91 3.92
CA PHE A 79 -16.72 -14.28 3.06
C PHE A 79 -16.26 -15.35 2.08
N ASP A 80 -17.08 -16.39 1.88
CA ASP A 80 -16.94 -17.33 0.79
C ASP A 80 -18.31 -17.47 0.09
N PRO A 81 -18.42 -17.08 -1.20
CA PRO A 81 -19.70 -17.10 -1.90
C PRO A 81 -20.19 -18.52 -2.19
N TYR A 82 -19.28 -19.47 -2.41
CA TYR A 82 -19.62 -20.84 -2.75
C TYR A 82 -20.07 -21.62 -1.50
N LEU A 83 -19.42 -21.40 -0.36
CA LEU A 83 -19.88 -21.96 0.91
C LEU A 83 -21.23 -21.36 1.30
N SER A 84 -21.39 -20.05 1.18
CA SER A 84 -22.67 -19.39 1.51
C SER A 84 -23.81 -19.78 0.56
N GLU A 85 -23.52 -20.14 -0.69
CA GLU A 85 -24.50 -20.68 -1.62
C GLU A 85 -24.93 -22.11 -1.26
N LEU A 86 -23.99 -22.95 -0.85
CA LEU A 86 -24.24 -24.33 -0.41
C LEU A 86 -25.00 -24.38 0.91
N ASP A 87 -24.54 -23.62 1.90
CA ASP A 87 -25.11 -23.51 3.23
C ASP A 87 -24.94 -22.08 3.77
N PRO A 88 -25.99 -21.24 3.73
CA PRO A 88 -25.92 -19.89 4.26
C PRO A 88 -25.60 -19.83 5.77
N PHE A 89 -25.99 -20.85 6.55
CA PHE A 89 -25.71 -20.89 7.99
C PHE A 89 -24.22 -21.11 8.23
N GLU A 90 -23.64 -22.15 7.61
CA GLU A 90 -22.21 -22.44 7.73
C GLU A 90 -21.34 -21.36 7.08
N GLY A 91 -21.75 -20.83 5.92
CA GLY A 91 -21.07 -19.74 5.23
C GLY A 91 -20.95 -18.49 6.09
N ALA A 92 -22.02 -18.09 6.76
CA ALA A 92 -22.03 -16.93 7.64
C ALA A 92 -21.23 -17.15 8.94
N ALA A 93 -21.31 -18.33 9.56
CA ALA A 93 -20.48 -18.68 10.71
C ALA A 93 -18.99 -18.65 10.34
N THR A 94 -18.64 -19.25 9.20
CA THR A 94 -17.28 -19.29 8.67
C THR A 94 -16.77 -17.90 8.29
N ALA A 95 -17.62 -17.01 7.77
CA ALA A 95 -17.26 -15.62 7.50
C ALA A 95 -16.78 -14.90 8.78
N VAL A 96 -17.46 -15.10 9.91
CA VAL A 96 -17.04 -14.56 11.22
C VAL A 96 -15.69 -15.14 11.63
N VAL A 97 -15.55 -16.47 11.60
CA VAL A 97 -14.29 -17.18 11.93
C VAL A 97 -13.12 -16.67 11.10
N GLN A 98 -13.31 -16.54 9.78
CA GLN A 98 -12.29 -16.09 8.83
C GLN A 98 -11.86 -14.64 9.09
N SER A 99 -12.81 -13.74 9.36
CA SER A 99 -12.48 -12.35 9.67
C SER A 99 -11.62 -12.26 10.94
N LEU A 100 -11.97 -12.98 11.99
CA LEU A 100 -11.21 -12.99 13.25
C LEU A 100 -9.85 -13.69 13.11
N ALA A 101 -9.78 -14.83 12.42
CA ALA A 101 -8.54 -15.56 12.21
C ALA A 101 -7.48 -14.70 11.50
N LYS A 102 -7.89 -13.86 10.54
CA LYS A 102 -6.98 -12.90 9.88
C LYS A 102 -6.46 -11.82 10.83
N LEU A 103 -7.28 -11.33 11.77
CA LEU A 103 -6.81 -10.40 12.81
C LEU A 103 -5.78 -11.09 13.72
N VAL A 104 -6.06 -12.33 14.15
CA VAL A 104 -5.16 -13.12 15.01
C VAL A 104 -3.83 -13.42 14.29
N ALA A 105 -3.87 -13.80 13.01
CA ALA A 105 -2.67 -14.01 12.19
C ALA A 105 -1.81 -12.73 12.08
N ALA A 106 -2.43 -11.54 12.14
CA ALA A 106 -1.72 -10.27 12.18
C ALA A 106 -1.24 -9.88 13.59
N GLY A 107 -1.54 -10.65 14.64
CA GLY A 107 -1.11 -10.42 16.03
C GLY A 107 -2.19 -9.87 16.97
N CYS A 108 -3.40 -9.60 16.48
CA CYS A 108 -4.46 -8.97 17.28
C CYS A 108 -5.09 -9.93 18.30
N ASP A 109 -5.62 -9.36 19.38
CA ASP A 109 -6.55 -10.07 20.28
C ASP A 109 -7.93 -10.22 19.65
N HIS A 110 -8.41 -11.45 19.46
CA HIS A 110 -9.79 -11.68 19.02
C HIS A 110 -10.81 -11.15 20.03
N LYS A 111 -10.46 -11.07 21.32
CA LYS A 111 -11.34 -10.57 22.40
C LYS A 111 -11.57 -9.06 22.34
N ASN A 112 -10.71 -8.33 21.62
CA ASN A 112 -10.82 -6.89 21.42
C ASN A 112 -11.49 -6.53 20.09
N ALA A 113 -11.94 -7.53 19.33
CA ALA A 113 -12.54 -7.31 18.03
C ALA A 113 -14.02 -6.91 18.16
N TYR A 114 -14.45 -6.07 17.22
CA TYR A 114 -15.85 -5.79 16.94
C TYR A 114 -16.15 -6.15 15.49
N LEU A 115 -17.39 -6.54 15.23
CA LEU A 115 -17.83 -6.92 13.88
C LEU A 115 -18.74 -5.85 13.26
N SER A 116 -18.76 -5.83 11.93
CA SER A 116 -19.79 -5.18 11.13
C SER A 116 -20.20 -6.10 9.99
N PHE A 117 -21.50 -6.31 9.80
CA PHE A 117 -22.00 -7.24 8.78
C PHE A 117 -22.54 -6.51 7.56
N GLN A 118 -22.08 -6.90 6.38
CA GLN A 118 -22.64 -6.43 5.11
C GLN A 118 -23.43 -7.58 4.47
N GLU A 119 -24.74 -7.38 4.41
CA GLU A 119 -25.70 -8.37 3.96
C GLU A 119 -26.19 -8.01 2.55
N TYR A 120 -26.06 -8.93 1.61
CA TYR A 120 -26.57 -8.78 0.25
C TYR A 120 -27.26 -10.06 -0.21
N PHE A 121 -28.58 -9.99 -0.34
CA PHE A 121 -29.39 -11.15 -0.72
C PHE A 121 -30.26 -10.82 -1.93
N GLU A 122 -30.77 -11.88 -2.53
CA GLU A 122 -31.77 -11.81 -3.58
C GLU A 122 -33.01 -11.02 -3.15
N ARG A 123 -33.78 -10.56 -4.14
CA ARG A 123 -35.07 -9.92 -3.89
C ARG A 123 -36.03 -10.90 -3.22
N LEU A 124 -36.38 -10.65 -1.97
CA LEU A 124 -37.13 -11.61 -1.14
C LEU A 124 -38.60 -11.78 -1.57
N GLY A 125 -39.29 -10.67 -1.85
CA GLY A 125 -40.72 -10.67 -2.15
C GLY A 125 -41.54 -11.32 -1.02
N THR A 126 -42.52 -12.14 -1.40
CA THR A 126 -43.37 -12.91 -0.47
C THR A 126 -43.00 -14.39 -0.40
N ASP A 127 -41.88 -14.81 -1.01
CA ASP A 127 -41.47 -16.21 -1.02
C ASP A 127 -40.78 -16.60 0.30
N PRO A 128 -41.38 -17.49 1.12
CA PRO A 128 -40.79 -17.90 2.39
C PRO A 128 -39.43 -18.59 2.24
N LYS A 129 -39.14 -19.25 1.11
CA LYS A 129 -37.84 -19.89 0.88
C LYS A 129 -36.74 -18.84 0.73
N ARG A 130 -37.03 -17.73 0.05
CA ARG A 130 -36.10 -16.60 -0.10
C ARG A 130 -35.82 -15.94 1.24
N TRP A 131 -36.84 -15.77 2.08
CA TRP A 131 -36.67 -15.30 3.47
C TRP A 131 -35.87 -16.26 4.36
N GLY A 132 -35.90 -17.56 4.07
CA GLY A 132 -35.13 -18.56 4.81
C GLY A 132 -33.62 -18.36 4.71
N LYS A 133 -33.10 -17.85 3.57
CA LYS A 133 -31.66 -17.65 3.35
C LYS A 133 -31.02 -16.59 4.26
N PRO A 134 -31.50 -15.33 4.31
CA PRO A 134 -30.95 -14.33 5.24
C PRO A 134 -31.17 -14.75 6.69
N PHE A 135 -32.31 -15.38 7.01
CA PHE A 135 -32.54 -15.89 8.36
C PHE A 135 -31.51 -16.96 8.76
N SER A 136 -31.23 -17.92 7.87
CA SER A 136 -30.23 -18.96 8.07
C SER A 136 -28.82 -18.37 8.26
N ALA A 137 -28.43 -17.41 7.41
CA ALA A 137 -27.16 -16.71 7.52
C ALA A 137 -27.02 -15.93 8.84
N LEU A 138 -28.05 -15.20 9.24
CA LEU A 138 -28.06 -14.48 10.52
C LEU A 138 -27.95 -15.41 11.71
N LEU A 139 -28.60 -16.59 11.69
CA LEU A 139 -28.46 -17.59 12.74
C LEU A 139 -27.04 -18.17 12.81
N GLY A 140 -26.40 -18.41 11.66
CA GLY A 140 -25.01 -18.88 11.60
C GLY A 140 -24.03 -17.84 12.16
N ALA A 141 -24.15 -16.60 11.72
CA ALA A 141 -23.35 -15.49 12.24
C ALA A 141 -23.61 -15.24 13.74
N PHE A 142 -24.86 -15.39 14.20
CA PHE A 142 -25.20 -15.26 15.61
C PHE A 142 -24.59 -16.40 16.46
N ALA A 143 -24.63 -17.65 15.97
CA ALA A 143 -23.99 -18.77 16.63
C ALA A 143 -22.48 -18.53 16.81
N ALA A 144 -21.80 -18.03 15.77
CA ALA A 144 -20.39 -17.67 15.84
C ALA A 144 -20.12 -16.51 16.81
N GLN A 145 -20.95 -15.46 16.81
CA GLN A 145 -20.83 -14.35 17.77
C GLN A 145 -20.92 -14.83 19.23
N VAL A 146 -21.93 -15.65 19.53
CA VAL A 146 -22.12 -16.20 20.88
C VAL A 146 -20.97 -17.13 21.27
N GLY A 147 -20.56 -18.03 20.37
CA GLY A 147 -19.50 -19.00 20.65
C GLY A 147 -18.12 -18.37 20.86
N LEU A 148 -17.82 -17.32 20.09
CA LEU A 148 -16.54 -16.61 20.12
C LEU A 148 -16.54 -15.41 21.08
N ASN A 149 -17.66 -15.09 21.71
CA ASN A 149 -17.85 -13.94 22.61
C ASN A 149 -17.51 -12.59 21.94
N VAL A 150 -18.00 -12.40 20.72
CA VAL A 150 -17.75 -11.20 19.92
C VAL A 150 -19.08 -10.58 19.50
N ALA A 151 -19.15 -9.25 19.49
CA ALA A 151 -20.37 -8.53 19.12
C ALA A 151 -20.23 -7.85 17.75
N SER A 152 -21.28 -7.92 16.95
CA SER A 152 -21.48 -6.99 15.83
C SER A 152 -22.03 -5.66 16.35
N ILE A 153 -21.36 -4.55 16.02
CA ILE A 153 -21.73 -3.19 16.46
C ILE A 153 -22.21 -2.32 15.29
N GLY A 154 -22.28 -2.89 14.09
CA GLY A 154 -22.68 -2.18 12.88
C GLY A 154 -23.04 -3.15 11.76
N GLY A 155 -23.57 -2.59 10.68
CA GLY A 155 -23.88 -3.37 9.49
C GLY A 155 -24.83 -2.64 8.56
N LYS A 156 -25.06 -3.25 7.41
CA LYS A 156 -26.01 -2.79 6.42
C LYS A 156 -26.55 -3.98 5.63
N ASP A 157 -27.85 -3.93 5.34
CA ASP A 157 -28.51 -4.87 4.46
C ASP A 157 -28.88 -4.27 3.11
N SER A 158 -28.94 -5.15 2.10
CA SER A 158 -29.49 -4.91 0.78
C SER A 158 -30.19 -6.16 0.29
N MET A 159 -31.52 -6.11 0.21
CA MET A 159 -32.39 -7.26 -0.09
C MET A 159 -32.96 -7.17 -1.52
N SER A 160 -32.15 -6.68 -2.46
CA SER A 160 -32.55 -6.38 -3.84
C SER A 160 -31.65 -6.97 -4.91
N GLY A 161 -30.80 -7.94 -4.55
CA GLY A 161 -29.80 -8.56 -5.43
C GLY A 161 -30.38 -9.57 -6.42
N SER A 162 -31.36 -9.15 -7.22
CA SER A 162 -31.88 -9.95 -8.33
C SER A 162 -31.94 -9.12 -9.60
N PHE A 163 -31.49 -9.69 -10.71
CA PHE A 163 -31.62 -9.12 -12.04
C PHE A 163 -32.20 -10.17 -13.00
N MET A 164 -33.41 -9.91 -13.49
CA MET A 164 -34.20 -10.90 -14.24
C MET A 164 -34.34 -12.20 -13.43
N ASP A 165 -33.92 -13.33 -13.99
CA ASP A 165 -33.97 -14.65 -13.35
C ASP A 165 -32.65 -15.03 -12.64
N MET A 166 -31.74 -14.05 -12.46
CA MET A 166 -30.47 -14.25 -11.77
C MET A 166 -30.50 -13.62 -10.39
N ASP A 167 -30.17 -14.42 -9.38
CA ASP A 167 -30.04 -14.00 -8.00
C ASP A 167 -28.57 -13.97 -7.59
N VAL A 168 -28.20 -13.03 -6.72
CA VAL A 168 -26.88 -13.02 -6.09
C VAL A 168 -26.77 -14.19 -5.11
N PRO A 169 -25.56 -14.73 -4.86
CA PRO A 169 -25.37 -15.70 -3.79
C PRO A 169 -25.78 -15.09 -2.44
N PRO A 170 -26.35 -15.87 -1.51
CA PRO A 170 -26.62 -15.43 -0.15
C PRO A 170 -25.33 -14.86 0.47
N THR A 171 -25.27 -13.55 0.68
CA THR A 171 -24.02 -12.89 1.06
C THR A 171 -24.14 -12.28 2.44
N LEU A 172 -23.34 -12.78 3.38
CA LEU A 172 -23.03 -12.12 4.64
C LEU A 172 -21.51 -11.99 4.73
N VAL A 173 -21.02 -10.78 4.56
CA VAL A 173 -19.61 -10.45 4.74
C VAL A 173 -19.39 -10.00 6.17
N SER A 174 -18.52 -10.69 6.90
CA SER A 174 -18.08 -10.28 8.23
C SER A 174 -16.86 -9.39 8.11
N PHE A 175 -16.96 -8.12 8.48
CA PHE A 175 -15.81 -7.27 8.72
C PHE A 175 -15.45 -7.32 10.20
N ALA A 176 -14.19 -7.57 10.52
CA ALA A 176 -13.70 -7.55 11.90
C ALA A 176 -12.68 -6.42 12.07
N ILE A 177 -12.80 -5.68 13.16
CA ILE A 177 -11.94 -4.54 13.49
C ILE A 177 -11.47 -4.69 14.94
N ALA A 178 -10.17 -4.54 15.18
CA ALA A 178 -9.59 -4.51 16.52
C ALA A 178 -8.55 -3.38 16.62
N SER A 179 -8.34 -2.86 17.84
CA SER A 179 -7.19 -2.01 18.12
C SER A 179 -6.02 -2.87 18.60
N GLU A 180 -4.80 -2.54 18.20
CA GLU A 180 -3.59 -3.23 18.66
C GLU A 180 -2.39 -2.27 18.75
N ASP A 181 -1.35 -2.66 19.47
CA ASP A 181 -0.05 -1.97 19.39
C ASP A 181 0.63 -2.29 18.06
N ALA A 182 0.94 -1.25 17.27
CA ALA A 182 1.55 -1.37 15.96
C ALA A 182 2.86 -2.16 15.95
N SER A 183 3.63 -2.12 17.04
CA SER A 183 4.88 -2.88 17.18
C SER A 183 4.68 -4.40 17.29
N THR A 184 3.46 -4.84 17.59
CA THR A 184 3.10 -6.25 17.71
C THR A 184 2.44 -6.81 16.45
N VAL A 185 2.13 -5.95 15.48
CA VAL A 185 1.53 -6.37 14.20
C VAL A 185 2.60 -7.04 13.34
N ILE A 186 2.32 -8.24 12.86
CA ILE A 186 3.21 -8.98 11.96
C ILE A 186 2.64 -9.07 10.54
N SER A 187 3.53 -9.04 9.54
CA SER A 187 3.17 -9.22 8.14
C SER A 187 3.34 -10.69 7.69
N PRO A 188 2.55 -11.14 6.70
CA PRO A 188 2.40 -12.56 6.38
C PRO A 188 3.57 -13.20 5.63
N GLU A 189 4.45 -12.45 4.98
CA GLU A 189 5.53 -13.05 4.20
C GLU A 189 6.56 -13.78 5.08
N PHE A 190 7.05 -14.92 4.62
CA PHE A 190 8.13 -15.64 5.30
C PHE A 190 9.35 -14.74 5.47
N LYS A 191 10.02 -14.80 6.62
CA LYS A 191 11.06 -13.84 7.03
C LYS A 191 12.47 -14.36 6.82
N ALA A 192 12.71 -15.64 7.08
CA ALA A 192 14.02 -16.26 6.93
C ALA A 192 13.92 -17.70 6.44
N ALA A 193 15.03 -18.22 5.91
CA ALA A 193 15.16 -19.63 5.55
C ALA A 193 15.54 -20.48 6.78
N GLY A 194 15.09 -21.73 6.80
CA GLY A 194 15.40 -22.70 7.85
C GLY A 194 14.44 -22.67 9.04
N ASN A 195 13.43 -21.80 9.02
CA ASN A 195 12.45 -21.69 10.09
C ASN A 195 11.41 -22.82 9.99
N PRO A 196 11.06 -23.51 11.09
CA PRO A 196 9.97 -24.48 11.08
C PRO A 196 8.61 -23.79 10.91
N VAL A 197 7.72 -24.46 10.19
CA VAL A 197 6.39 -23.95 9.84
C VAL A 197 5.32 -24.87 10.42
N TYR A 198 4.38 -24.30 11.15
CA TYR A 198 3.33 -25.02 11.86
C TYR A 198 1.94 -24.58 11.42
N VAL A 199 0.94 -25.42 11.67
CA VAL A 199 -0.48 -25.11 11.50
C VAL A 199 -1.19 -25.22 12.85
N TYR A 200 -1.91 -24.17 13.21
CA TYR A 200 -2.79 -24.11 14.37
C TYR A 200 -4.23 -24.00 13.88
N GLY A 201 -5.18 -24.65 14.54
CA GLY A 201 -6.57 -24.62 14.11
C GLY A 201 -7.51 -25.36 15.05
N ALA A 202 -8.76 -25.49 14.61
CA ALA A 202 -9.81 -26.21 15.32
C ALA A 202 -10.47 -27.24 14.41
N SER A 203 -11.24 -28.15 15.01
CA SER A 203 -11.85 -29.27 14.28
C SER A 203 -12.93 -28.83 13.29
N SER A 204 -13.60 -27.70 13.53
CA SER A 204 -14.57 -27.09 12.61
C SER A 204 -14.79 -25.60 12.93
N ALA A 205 -15.53 -24.89 12.07
CA ALA A 205 -15.94 -23.50 12.32
C ALA A 205 -16.89 -23.36 13.54
N PHE A 206 -17.44 -24.47 14.06
CA PHE A 206 -18.33 -24.51 15.22
C PHE A 206 -17.64 -25.01 16.49
N ASP A 207 -16.38 -25.44 16.40
CA ASP A 207 -15.53 -25.75 17.54
C ASP A 207 -14.97 -24.45 18.15
N PHE A 208 -15.86 -23.65 18.73
CA PHE A 208 -15.52 -22.30 19.19
C PHE A 208 -14.49 -22.29 20.31
N ASP A 209 -14.51 -23.29 21.20
CA ASP A 209 -13.52 -23.41 22.27
C ASP A 209 -12.14 -23.81 21.72
N GLY A 210 -12.09 -24.72 20.74
CA GLY A 210 -10.87 -25.02 19.99
C GLY A 210 -10.32 -23.81 19.24
N LEU A 211 -11.18 -23.04 18.58
CA LEU A 211 -10.79 -21.80 17.88
C LEU A 211 -10.19 -20.78 18.84
N LYS A 212 -10.88 -20.45 19.95
CA LYS A 212 -10.38 -19.49 20.94
C LYS A 212 -9.05 -19.94 21.54
N SER A 213 -8.90 -21.23 21.86
CA SER A 213 -7.67 -21.78 22.42
C SER A 213 -6.50 -21.69 21.44
N SER A 214 -6.74 -22.09 20.19
CA SER A 214 -5.77 -21.98 19.10
C SER A 214 -5.34 -20.53 18.85
N TRP A 215 -6.30 -19.60 18.81
CA TRP A 215 -6.01 -18.17 18.62
C TRP A 215 -5.25 -17.54 19.78
N ASP A 216 -5.61 -17.87 21.02
CA ASP A 216 -4.89 -17.41 22.21
C ASP A 216 -3.44 -17.91 22.21
N GLU A 217 -3.20 -19.15 21.78
CA GLU A 217 -1.85 -19.73 21.65
C GLU A 217 -1.03 -19.03 20.55
N VAL A 218 -1.57 -18.91 19.33
CA VAL A 218 -0.91 -18.21 18.22
C VAL A 218 -0.55 -16.79 18.63
N ARG A 219 -1.47 -16.06 19.26
CA ARG A 219 -1.19 -14.70 19.74
C ARG A 219 -0.09 -14.68 20.80
N GLY A 220 -0.08 -15.62 21.74
CA GLY A 220 0.97 -15.73 22.75
C GLY A 220 2.35 -15.95 22.13
N LEU A 221 2.42 -16.77 21.07
CA LEU A 221 3.64 -17.02 20.30
C LEU A 221 4.11 -15.78 19.52
N ILE A 222 3.20 -15.01 18.92
CA ILE A 222 3.52 -13.74 18.26
C ILE A 222 4.08 -12.73 19.27
N LYS A 223 3.39 -12.55 20.40
CA LYS A 223 3.81 -11.61 21.45
C LYS A 223 5.16 -11.94 22.09
N SER A 224 5.52 -13.21 22.12
CA SER A 224 6.83 -13.66 22.63
C SER A 224 7.94 -13.63 21.57
N GLY A 225 7.63 -13.27 20.32
CA GLY A 225 8.59 -13.26 19.21
C GLY A 225 8.93 -14.65 18.67
N LYS A 226 8.20 -15.69 19.09
CA LYS A 226 8.37 -17.07 18.63
C LYS A 226 7.74 -17.30 17.26
N VAL A 227 6.68 -16.56 16.92
CA VAL A 227 6.07 -16.52 15.59
C VAL A 227 6.31 -15.15 14.98
N ILE A 228 6.81 -15.12 13.75
CA ILE A 228 7.24 -13.88 13.07
C ILE A 228 6.55 -13.62 11.73
N SER A 229 5.81 -14.58 11.20
CA SER A 229 4.86 -14.41 10.11
C SER A 229 3.73 -15.44 10.26
N ALA A 230 2.53 -15.10 9.81
CA ALA A 230 1.38 -16.00 9.87
C ALA A 230 0.35 -15.73 8.77
N TRP A 231 -0.47 -16.73 8.47
CA TRP A 231 -1.50 -16.69 7.44
C TRP A 231 -2.74 -17.48 7.84
N ALA A 232 -3.90 -16.83 7.89
CA ALA A 232 -5.19 -17.49 8.06
C ALA A 232 -5.65 -18.12 6.73
N CYS A 233 -5.84 -19.44 6.71
CA CYS A 233 -6.22 -20.21 5.53
C CYS A 233 -7.72 -20.16 5.28
N GLY A 234 -8.14 -20.45 4.05
CA GLY A 234 -9.55 -20.51 3.65
C GLY A 234 -9.84 -21.72 2.77
N ARG A 235 -10.76 -21.55 1.81
CA ARG A 235 -11.21 -22.60 0.88
C ARG A 235 -10.08 -23.32 0.13
N LYS A 236 -9.04 -22.59 -0.28
CA LYS A 236 -7.95 -23.17 -1.08
C LYS A 236 -6.82 -23.76 -0.24
N GLY A 237 -7.05 -23.92 1.06
CA GLY A 237 -6.19 -24.69 1.95
C GLY A 237 -4.87 -24.01 2.30
N LEU A 238 -3.93 -24.86 2.75
CA LEU A 238 -2.60 -24.44 3.18
C LEU A 238 -1.73 -24.02 1.99
N ALA A 239 -1.93 -24.64 0.82
CA ALA A 239 -1.15 -24.38 -0.39
C ALA A 239 -1.24 -22.91 -0.82
N GLU A 240 -2.43 -22.30 -0.75
CA GLU A 240 -2.61 -20.88 -1.07
C GLU A 240 -1.75 -20.00 -0.13
N GLY A 241 -1.84 -20.27 1.18
CA GLY A 241 -1.09 -19.53 2.19
C GLY A 241 0.42 -19.66 1.97
N ILE A 242 0.93 -20.89 1.88
CA ILE A 242 2.36 -21.17 1.68
C ILE A 242 2.90 -20.45 0.44
N VAL A 243 2.19 -20.54 -0.68
CA VAL A 243 2.63 -19.90 -1.93
C VAL A 243 2.65 -18.38 -1.77
N LYS A 244 1.59 -17.77 -1.22
CA LYS A 244 1.52 -16.32 -1.02
C LYS A 244 2.54 -15.81 -0.01
N MET A 245 2.74 -16.51 1.11
CA MET A 245 3.77 -16.19 2.12
C MET A 245 5.19 -16.25 1.54
N SER A 246 5.43 -17.09 0.53
CA SER A 246 6.73 -17.26 -0.12
C SER A 246 7.13 -16.12 -1.07
N PHE A 247 6.16 -15.34 -1.57
CA PHE A 247 6.40 -14.39 -2.67
C PHE A 247 7.19 -13.13 -2.29
N GLY A 248 6.80 -12.44 -1.21
CA GLY A 248 7.29 -11.10 -0.87
C GLY A 248 8.78 -11.04 -0.58
N ASN A 249 9.33 -12.10 0.02
CA ASN A 249 10.77 -12.20 0.30
C ASN A 249 11.50 -13.22 -0.58
N ARG A 250 10.78 -13.89 -1.50
CA ARG A 250 11.28 -14.99 -2.34
C ARG A 250 11.91 -16.12 -1.52
N ILE A 251 11.28 -16.48 -0.42
CA ILE A 251 11.70 -17.57 0.47
C ILE A 251 10.84 -18.78 0.14
N GLY A 252 11.46 -19.91 -0.13
CA GLY A 252 10.75 -21.14 -0.47
C GLY A 252 10.17 -21.85 0.75
N PHE A 253 9.52 -22.97 0.47
CA PHE A 253 8.94 -23.84 1.49
C PHE A 253 9.16 -25.31 1.10
N LYS A 254 9.44 -26.14 2.09
CA LYS A 254 9.57 -27.58 1.95
C LYS A 254 8.71 -28.32 2.95
N ALA A 255 7.75 -29.10 2.44
CA ALA A 255 6.91 -29.96 3.26
C ALA A 255 7.71 -31.12 3.89
N LEU A 256 7.28 -31.59 5.07
CA LEU A 256 7.82 -32.82 5.65
C LEU A 256 7.50 -34.03 4.78
N GLY A 257 8.48 -34.90 4.54
CA GLY A 257 8.36 -35.99 3.56
C GLY A 257 7.33 -37.08 3.87
N HIS A 258 6.75 -37.08 5.08
CA HIS A 258 5.67 -38.02 5.45
C HIS A 258 4.27 -37.43 5.22
N LEU A 259 4.16 -36.14 4.88
CA LEU A 259 2.88 -35.49 4.60
C LEU A 259 2.54 -35.63 3.12
N GLU A 260 1.32 -36.05 2.85
CA GLU A 260 0.80 -36.13 1.49
C GLU A 260 0.47 -34.72 0.98
N ALA A 261 0.75 -34.47 -0.30
CA ALA A 261 0.47 -33.17 -0.91
C ALA A 261 -1.02 -32.82 -0.86
N ASP A 262 -1.92 -33.81 -0.89
CA ASP A 262 -3.37 -33.61 -0.87
C ASP A 262 -3.86 -32.82 0.32
N LEU A 263 -3.28 -33.05 1.51
CA LEU A 263 -3.60 -32.33 2.74
C LEU A 263 -3.45 -30.81 2.61
N PHE A 264 -2.56 -30.34 1.73
CA PHE A 264 -2.30 -28.91 1.56
C PHE A 264 -3.36 -28.21 0.70
N PHE A 265 -4.15 -28.96 -0.08
CA PHE A 265 -5.17 -28.41 -0.97
C PHE A 265 -6.60 -28.57 -0.43
N GLU A 266 -6.77 -29.21 0.73
CA GLU A 266 -8.05 -29.34 1.42
C GLU A 266 -8.49 -27.99 2.03
N GLU A 267 -9.80 -27.78 2.15
CA GLU A 267 -10.36 -26.57 2.77
C GLU A 267 -9.89 -26.43 4.22
N ALA A 268 -9.38 -25.26 4.62
CA ALA A 268 -8.72 -25.08 5.91
C ALA A 268 -9.18 -23.80 6.64
N TYR A 269 -10.50 -23.54 6.65
CA TYR A 269 -11.08 -22.29 7.19
C TYR A 269 -10.81 -22.00 8.67
N THR A 270 -10.37 -22.98 9.45
CA THR A 270 -10.04 -22.82 10.88
C THR A 270 -8.54 -22.66 11.12
N SER A 271 -7.72 -22.80 10.07
CA SER A 271 -6.28 -22.97 10.18
C SER A 271 -5.53 -21.65 10.04
N ILE A 272 -4.47 -21.49 10.82
CA ILE A 272 -3.46 -20.45 10.72
C ILE A 272 -2.11 -21.12 10.55
N ILE A 273 -1.44 -20.85 9.41
CA ILE A 273 -0.04 -21.19 9.19
C ILE A 273 0.81 -20.19 9.97
N VAL A 274 1.86 -20.65 10.64
CA VAL A 274 2.82 -19.80 11.34
C VAL A 274 4.26 -20.18 10.99
N GLU A 275 5.11 -19.19 10.75
CA GLU A 275 6.56 -19.34 10.72
C GLU A 275 7.13 -19.10 12.11
N ALA A 276 7.80 -20.10 12.67
CA ALA A 276 8.39 -20.03 13.99
C ALA A 276 9.90 -19.83 13.95
N THR A 277 10.45 -19.09 14.92
CA THR A 277 11.90 -18.88 15.07
C THR A 277 12.62 -20.06 15.71
N GLU A 278 11.87 -20.98 16.31
CA GLU A 278 12.34 -22.17 17.00
C GLU A 278 11.28 -23.28 16.95
N PRO A 279 11.61 -24.54 17.26
CA PRO A 279 10.62 -25.60 17.40
C PRO A 279 9.57 -25.27 18.47
N LEU A 280 8.30 -25.54 18.16
CA LEU A 280 7.16 -25.34 19.03
C LEU A 280 6.60 -26.68 19.53
N ASP A 281 6.09 -26.68 20.77
CA ASP A 281 5.46 -27.83 21.40
C ASP A 281 4.00 -28.05 20.92
N GLY A 282 3.37 -26.99 20.40
CA GLY A 282 2.00 -26.98 19.88
C GLY A 282 1.92 -26.94 18.35
N GLY A 283 0.70 -27.09 17.84
CA GLY A 283 0.40 -27.09 16.40
C GLY A 283 0.92 -28.32 15.65
N VAL A 284 0.57 -28.39 14.36
CA VAL A 284 1.04 -29.44 13.45
C VAL A 284 2.24 -28.92 12.68
N HIS A 285 3.41 -29.50 12.90
CA HIS A 285 4.60 -29.16 12.13
C HIS A 285 4.47 -29.67 10.68
N ILE A 286 4.48 -28.76 9.70
CA ILE A 286 4.21 -29.10 8.29
C ILE A 286 5.43 -29.00 7.38
N GLY A 287 6.50 -28.32 7.79
CA GLY A 287 7.67 -28.14 6.96
C GLY A 287 8.62 -27.06 7.45
N TYR A 288 9.50 -26.63 6.54
CA TYR A 288 10.48 -25.58 6.81
C TYR A 288 10.51 -24.57 5.67
N THR A 289 10.77 -23.31 5.99
CA THR A 289 11.14 -22.32 4.97
C THR A 289 12.52 -22.64 4.40
N THR A 290 12.79 -22.26 3.15
CA THR A 290 14.04 -22.59 2.45
C THR A 290 14.63 -21.37 1.75
N SER A 291 15.95 -21.35 1.60
CA SER A 291 16.65 -20.27 0.88
C SER A 291 16.49 -20.38 -0.63
N GLU A 292 16.16 -21.57 -1.12
CA GLU A 292 15.89 -21.79 -2.53
C GLU A 292 14.45 -21.33 -2.84
N PRO A 293 14.25 -20.44 -3.83
CA PRO A 293 12.94 -19.87 -4.11
C PRO A 293 12.04 -20.86 -4.87
N ALA A 294 11.60 -21.92 -4.18
CA ALA A 294 10.73 -22.95 -4.70
C ALA A 294 9.81 -23.54 -3.63
N ILE A 295 8.69 -24.12 -4.06
CA ILE A 295 7.82 -24.94 -3.23
C ILE A 295 8.16 -26.41 -3.48
N GLU A 296 8.48 -27.14 -2.41
CA GLU A 296 8.91 -28.54 -2.46
C GLU A 296 7.92 -29.46 -1.73
N PHE A 297 7.40 -30.44 -2.48
CA PHE A 297 6.60 -31.55 -1.96
C PHE A 297 7.22 -32.87 -2.40
N ALA A 298 7.67 -33.69 -1.45
CA ALA A 298 8.40 -34.93 -1.72
C ALA A 298 9.56 -34.73 -2.72
N ALA A 299 9.44 -35.26 -3.94
CA ALA A 299 10.44 -35.14 -5.00
C ALA A 299 10.13 -34.02 -6.01
N GLU A 300 8.95 -33.41 -5.95
CA GLU A 300 8.53 -32.33 -6.85
C GLU A 300 8.97 -30.97 -6.31
N LYS A 301 9.53 -30.15 -7.20
CA LYS A 301 10.03 -28.81 -6.89
C LYS A 301 9.51 -27.82 -7.92
N VAL A 302 8.80 -26.81 -7.45
CA VAL A 302 8.15 -25.81 -8.31
C VAL A 302 8.75 -24.44 -8.03
N PRO A 303 9.49 -23.83 -8.98
CA PRO A 303 10.10 -22.52 -8.79
C PRO A 303 9.07 -21.41 -8.54
N LEU A 304 9.35 -20.51 -7.60
CA LEU A 304 8.48 -19.38 -7.27
C LEU A 304 8.26 -18.44 -8.47
N ASP A 305 9.24 -18.28 -9.37
CA ASP A 305 9.09 -17.42 -10.56
C ASP A 305 8.04 -17.92 -11.53
N LYS A 306 7.88 -19.25 -11.61
CA LYS A 306 6.84 -19.88 -12.41
C LYS A 306 5.46 -19.62 -11.80
N LEU A 307 5.35 -19.77 -10.47
CA LEU A 307 4.11 -19.51 -9.73
C LEU A 307 3.73 -18.02 -9.75
N LEU A 308 4.68 -17.11 -9.55
CA LEU A 308 4.47 -15.66 -9.63
C LEU A 308 3.95 -15.24 -11.00
N SER A 309 4.56 -15.77 -12.06
CA SER A 309 4.13 -15.48 -13.43
C SER A 309 2.69 -15.96 -13.68
N ALA A 310 2.34 -17.16 -13.20
CA ALA A 310 0.99 -17.70 -13.29
C ALA A 310 -0.01 -16.92 -12.40
N TRP A 311 0.42 -16.46 -11.22
CA TRP A 311 -0.40 -15.69 -10.30
C TRP A 311 -0.75 -14.29 -10.84
N GLU A 312 0.16 -13.63 -11.55
CA GLU A 312 -0.04 -12.29 -12.09
C GLU A 312 -0.81 -12.26 -13.41
N ALA A 313 -0.74 -13.33 -14.21
CA ALA A 313 -1.29 -13.36 -15.56
C ALA A 313 -2.82 -13.14 -15.67
N PRO A 314 -3.68 -13.66 -14.76
CA PRO A 314 -5.13 -13.66 -14.99
C PRO A 314 -5.75 -12.27 -15.12
N LEU A 315 -5.26 -11.31 -14.32
CA LEU A 315 -5.81 -9.95 -14.27
C LEU A 315 -4.94 -8.91 -14.99
N ASP A 316 -3.75 -9.25 -15.50
CA ASP A 316 -2.80 -8.29 -16.09
C ASP A 316 -3.38 -7.51 -17.28
N LYS A 317 -4.27 -8.12 -18.07
CA LYS A 317 -4.92 -7.43 -19.20
C LYS A 317 -5.89 -6.32 -18.78
N VAL A 318 -6.43 -6.40 -17.56
CA VAL A 318 -7.42 -5.44 -17.02
C VAL A 318 -6.77 -4.50 -16.03
N PHE A 319 -5.86 -5.04 -15.22
CA PHE A 319 -5.13 -4.37 -14.16
C PHE A 319 -3.63 -4.64 -14.31
N PRO A 320 -2.95 -3.94 -15.25
CA PRO A 320 -1.58 -4.26 -15.61
C PRO A 320 -0.62 -4.06 -14.45
N VAL A 321 0.34 -4.97 -14.30
CA VAL A 321 1.44 -4.88 -13.34
C VAL A 321 2.80 -4.70 -14.00
N ARG A 322 2.83 -4.68 -15.34
CA ARG A 322 4.02 -4.52 -16.18
C ARG A 322 3.75 -3.51 -17.28
N ALA A 323 4.81 -2.87 -17.75
CA ALA A 323 4.81 -2.03 -18.94
C ALA A 323 6.18 -2.17 -19.63
N ALA A 324 6.22 -2.04 -20.95
CA ALA A 324 7.48 -2.06 -21.67
C ALA A 324 8.32 -0.84 -21.28
N ASN A 325 9.53 -1.07 -20.79
CA ASN A 325 10.54 -0.04 -20.65
C ASN A 325 11.93 -0.70 -20.69
N ASP A 326 12.60 -0.57 -21.83
CA ASP A 326 13.86 -1.21 -22.20
C ASP A 326 15.03 -0.22 -22.29
N GLY A 327 14.81 1.02 -21.86
CA GLY A 327 15.85 2.05 -21.81
C GLY A 327 16.95 1.72 -20.78
N LYS A 328 18.15 2.24 -21.00
CA LYS A 328 19.19 2.29 -19.96
C LYS A 328 19.12 3.64 -19.26
N ALA A 329 19.06 3.64 -17.94
CA ALA A 329 19.24 4.86 -17.16
C ALA A 329 20.74 5.11 -17.01
N GLU A 330 21.18 6.31 -17.38
CA GLU A 330 22.57 6.71 -17.16
C GLU A 330 22.77 7.14 -15.71
N PHE A 331 23.95 6.83 -15.19
CA PHE A 331 24.33 7.15 -13.82
C PHE A 331 24.71 8.63 -13.71
N VAL A 332 24.01 9.38 -12.86
CA VAL A 332 24.29 10.82 -12.63
C VAL A 332 24.80 11.02 -11.21
N SER A 333 25.85 11.85 -11.05
CA SER A 333 26.43 12.16 -9.74
C SER A 333 27.00 13.57 -9.70
N CYS A 334 26.49 14.40 -8.80
CA CYS A 334 26.98 15.75 -8.53
C CYS A 334 27.32 15.89 -7.04
N HIS A 335 28.62 16.01 -6.74
CA HIS A 335 29.13 16.13 -5.38
C HIS A 335 29.26 17.58 -4.89
N THR A 336 29.04 18.55 -5.77
CA THR A 336 29.03 19.98 -5.43
C THR A 336 27.88 20.26 -4.48
N ARG A 337 28.15 20.97 -3.38
CA ARG A 337 27.13 21.45 -2.44
C ARG A 337 26.88 22.94 -2.66
N SER A 338 25.63 23.39 -2.49
CA SER A 338 25.34 24.82 -2.56
C SER A 338 26.09 25.55 -1.43
N PRO A 339 26.74 26.68 -1.74
CA PRO A 339 27.35 27.53 -0.74
C PRO A 339 26.32 28.43 -0.02
N LEU A 340 25.04 28.40 -0.43
CA LEU A 340 24.00 29.27 0.11
C LEU A 340 23.74 28.96 1.58
N VAL A 341 23.95 29.96 2.41
CA VAL A 341 23.64 29.94 3.83
C VAL A 341 22.93 31.24 4.15
N ARG A 342 21.77 31.16 4.79
CA ARG A 342 21.07 32.35 5.28
C ARG A 342 21.93 33.04 6.34
N ASN A 343 22.16 34.34 6.17
CA ASN A 343 22.98 35.13 7.08
C ASN A 343 22.35 35.29 8.49
N GLU A 344 21.02 35.30 8.56
CA GLU A 344 20.28 35.45 9.80
C GLU A 344 20.02 34.10 10.49
N LYS A 345 20.21 34.07 11.82
CA LYS A 345 19.86 32.90 12.63
C LYS A 345 18.40 32.99 13.07
N ILE A 346 17.58 32.06 12.60
CA ILE A 346 16.17 31.96 12.94
C ILE A 346 15.98 30.71 13.80
N GLY A 347 15.45 30.89 15.02
CA GLY A 347 15.32 29.79 15.98
C GLY A 347 14.39 28.67 15.51
N ARG A 348 13.20 29.03 15.00
CA ARG A 348 12.24 28.09 14.38
C ARG A 348 11.78 28.67 13.05
N PRO A 349 12.41 28.31 11.92
CA PRO A 349 12.04 28.85 10.62
C PRO A 349 10.60 28.46 10.26
N LEU A 350 9.86 29.41 9.71
CA LEU A 350 8.46 29.23 9.34
C LEU A 350 8.36 28.66 7.91
N ALA A 351 7.68 27.52 7.79
CA ALA A 351 7.20 26.94 6.53
C ALA A 351 5.73 27.29 6.30
N LEU A 352 5.45 27.93 5.17
CA LEU A 352 4.10 28.23 4.73
C LEU A 352 3.61 27.11 3.81
N ILE A 353 2.49 26.48 4.16
CA ILE A 353 1.93 25.32 3.45
C ILE A 353 0.56 25.71 2.90
N PRO A 354 0.44 26.06 1.60
CA PRO A 354 -0.85 26.35 1.00
C PRO A 354 -1.67 25.07 0.81
N VAL A 355 -2.94 25.13 1.18
CA VAL A 355 -3.92 24.04 1.02
C VAL A 355 -4.98 24.48 0.04
N PHE A 356 -5.08 23.75 -1.05
CA PHE A 356 -6.09 23.94 -2.08
C PHE A 356 -7.17 22.86 -1.95
N PRO A 357 -8.39 23.06 -2.46
CA PRO A 357 -9.37 21.98 -2.53
C PRO A 357 -8.78 20.76 -3.25
N GLY A 358 -8.74 19.61 -2.57
CA GLY A 358 -8.14 18.37 -3.06
C GLY A 358 -6.69 18.11 -2.60
N THR A 359 -6.03 19.07 -1.93
CA THR A 359 -4.79 18.80 -1.18
C THR A 359 -5.09 17.83 -0.03
N ASN A 360 -4.19 16.88 0.23
CA ASN A 360 -4.40 15.82 1.24
C ASN A 360 -3.14 15.37 2.01
N CYS A 361 -1.97 16.00 1.78
CA CYS A 361 -0.70 15.68 2.45
C CYS A 361 -0.17 16.82 3.33
N GLU A 362 -0.99 17.81 3.65
CA GLU A 362 -0.62 19.01 4.41
C GLU A 362 -0.22 18.71 5.85
N TYR A 363 -0.92 17.79 6.51
CA TYR A 363 -0.61 17.39 7.88
C TYR A 363 0.71 16.61 7.96
N ASP A 364 0.97 15.73 7.00
CA ASP A 364 2.23 15.00 6.91
C ASP A 364 3.41 15.96 6.68
N THR A 365 3.22 16.93 5.79
CA THR A 365 4.21 17.99 5.51
C THR A 365 4.47 18.84 6.75
N ALA A 366 3.42 19.28 7.45
CA ALA A 366 3.53 20.09 8.66
C ALA A 366 4.27 19.32 9.77
N ARG A 367 3.92 18.06 10.01
CA ARG A 367 4.59 17.19 11.00
C ARG A 367 6.08 17.03 10.68
N ALA A 368 6.45 16.82 9.42
CA ALA A 368 7.84 16.70 9.00
C ALA A 368 8.65 17.99 9.28
N VAL A 369 8.06 19.16 9.00
CA VAL A 369 8.68 20.46 9.32
C VAL A 369 8.90 20.62 10.82
N GLU A 370 7.88 20.31 11.63
CA GLU A 370 7.94 20.46 13.07
C GLU A 370 8.92 19.48 13.72
N ALA A 371 8.98 18.24 13.24
CA ALA A 371 9.96 17.24 13.67
C ALA A 371 11.41 17.68 13.37
N ALA A 372 11.63 18.39 12.26
CA ALA A 372 12.91 19.00 11.92
C ALA A 372 13.24 20.27 12.73
N GLY A 373 12.37 20.69 13.66
CA GLY A 373 12.55 21.88 14.52
C GLY A 373 11.99 23.18 13.92
N GLY A 374 11.38 23.13 12.74
CA GLY A 374 10.69 24.26 12.12
C GLY A 374 9.35 24.59 12.77
N ARG A 375 8.65 25.57 12.20
CA ARG A 375 7.24 25.86 12.49
C ARG A 375 6.46 25.75 11.19
N ALA A 376 5.36 25.00 11.16
CA ALA A 376 4.48 24.94 10.01
C ALA A 376 3.28 25.86 10.19
N GLU A 377 2.87 26.55 9.13
CA GLU A 377 1.58 27.24 9.05
C GLU A 377 0.82 26.74 7.81
N ILE A 378 -0.27 26.04 8.07
CA ILE A 378 -1.20 25.58 7.03
C ILE A 378 -2.14 26.75 6.69
N VAL A 379 -2.16 27.14 5.41
CA VAL A 379 -3.02 28.21 4.90
C VAL A 379 -4.03 27.64 3.92
N VAL A 380 -5.29 27.60 4.32
CA VAL A 380 -6.40 27.20 3.45
C VAL A 380 -6.69 28.31 2.43
N ILE A 381 -6.50 28.00 1.15
CA ILE A 381 -6.81 28.88 0.03
C ILE A 381 -8.31 28.78 -0.26
N ARG A 382 -9.06 29.76 0.26
CA ARG A 382 -10.51 29.80 0.11
C ARG A 382 -10.85 30.37 -1.28
N ASN A 383 -11.68 29.66 -2.04
CA ASN A 383 -11.97 29.99 -3.43
C ASN A 383 -13.47 29.95 -3.78
N LEU A 384 -14.36 30.02 -2.78
CA LEU A 384 -15.81 29.91 -2.98
C LEU A 384 -16.40 31.08 -3.80
N THR A 385 -15.80 32.28 -3.68
CA THR A 385 -16.18 33.47 -4.47
C THR A 385 -14.91 34.23 -4.89
N PRO A 386 -14.97 35.06 -5.95
CA PRO A 386 -13.82 35.88 -6.37
C PRO A 386 -13.25 36.74 -5.25
N GLN A 387 -14.11 37.38 -4.44
CA GLN A 387 -13.67 38.24 -3.33
C GLN A 387 -12.94 37.44 -2.24
N VAL A 388 -13.40 36.22 -1.95
CA VAL A 388 -12.76 35.33 -0.97
C VAL A 388 -11.42 34.79 -1.49
N LEU A 389 -11.31 34.58 -2.81
CA LEU A 389 -10.04 34.22 -3.45
C LEU A 389 -9.03 35.38 -3.39
N GLU A 390 -9.45 36.61 -3.68
CA GLU A 390 -8.62 37.82 -3.56
C GLU A 390 -8.10 37.98 -2.11
N GLN A 391 -8.96 37.81 -1.10
CA GLN A 391 -8.54 37.82 0.30
C GLN A 391 -7.51 36.73 0.62
N SER A 392 -7.63 35.55 0.01
CA SER A 392 -6.67 34.46 0.19
C SER A 392 -5.33 34.78 -0.46
N VAL A 393 -5.34 35.42 -1.64
CA VAL A 393 -4.13 35.94 -2.30
C VAL A 393 -3.42 36.98 -1.42
N GLU A 394 -4.16 37.99 -0.95
CA GLU A 394 -3.60 39.05 -0.09
C GLU A 394 -3.02 38.49 1.21
N TYR A 395 -3.77 37.60 1.87
CA TYR A 395 -3.32 36.97 3.11
C TYR A 395 -2.05 36.15 2.87
N PHE A 396 -2.02 35.30 1.83
CA PHE A 396 -0.88 34.45 1.54
C PHE A 396 0.36 35.26 1.16
N ALA A 397 0.23 36.27 0.29
CA ALA A 397 1.32 37.18 -0.08
C ALA A 397 1.96 37.85 1.15
N ARG A 398 1.11 38.33 2.08
CA ARG A 398 1.59 38.91 3.34
C ARG A 398 2.36 37.89 4.18
N ARG A 399 1.83 36.67 4.32
CA ARG A 399 2.47 35.61 5.13
C ARG A 399 3.78 35.10 4.52
N ILE A 400 3.92 35.10 3.19
CA ILE A 400 5.20 34.76 2.53
C ILE A 400 6.34 35.65 3.05
N SER A 401 6.06 36.94 3.30
CA SER A 401 7.07 37.89 3.78
C SER A 401 7.60 37.57 5.18
N ASP A 402 6.84 36.82 5.98
CA ASP A 402 7.22 36.38 7.32
C ASP A 402 7.85 34.97 7.33
N ALA A 403 7.73 34.24 6.22
CA ALA A 403 8.15 32.85 6.10
C ALA A 403 9.62 32.73 5.64
N GLN A 404 10.22 31.57 5.93
CA GLN A 404 11.55 31.20 5.44
C GLN A 404 11.47 30.16 4.33
N MET A 405 10.33 29.49 4.22
CA MET A 405 10.10 28.52 3.17
C MET A 405 8.63 28.43 2.77
N ILE A 406 8.39 28.07 1.52
CA ILE A 406 7.08 27.63 1.03
C ILE A 406 7.19 26.14 0.71
N ILE A 407 6.28 25.33 1.24
CA ILE A 407 6.23 23.91 0.92
C ILE A 407 4.86 23.59 0.34
N ILE A 408 4.82 23.19 -0.93
CA ILE A 408 3.58 22.79 -1.61
C ILE A 408 3.42 21.27 -1.44
N PRO A 409 2.41 20.82 -0.67
CA PRO A 409 2.20 19.41 -0.40
C PRO A 409 1.64 18.65 -1.61
N GLY A 410 1.58 17.32 -1.48
CA GLY A 410 0.88 16.45 -2.43
C GLY A 410 -0.65 16.53 -2.35
N GLY A 411 -1.30 15.86 -3.30
CA GLY A 411 -2.75 15.73 -3.39
C GLY A 411 -3.27 15.81 -4.82
N PHE A 412 -4.56 16.09 -4.96
CA PHE A 412 -5.29 16.16 -6.23
C PHE A 412 -5.96 17.55 -6.33
N SER A 413 -5.16 18.62 -6.39
CA SER A 413 -5.71 19.98 -6.35
C SER A 413 -6.66 20.23 -7.53
N GLY A 414 -7.92 20.60 -7.22
CA GLY A 414 -8.98 20.75 -8.23
C GLY A 414 -9.42 19.44 -8.89
N GLY A 415 -9.15 18.28 -8.28
CA GLY A 415 -9.41 16.96 -8.88
C GLY A 415 -8.53 16.66 -10.10
N ASP A 416 -7.45 17.42 -10.29
CA ASP A 416 -6.60 17.42 -11.49
C ASP A 416 -7.36 17.69 -12.81
N GLU A 417 -8.54 18.33 -12.71
CA GLU A 417 -9.37 18.76 -13.84
C GLU A 417 -9.40 20.30 -14.00
N PRO A 418 -9.73 20.85 -15.18
CA PRO A 418 -9.93 20.18 -16.47
C PRO A 418 -8.65 20.02 -17.32
N ASP A 419 -7.55 20.69 -16.98
CA ASP A 419 -6.30 20.68 -17.79
C ASP A 419 -5.13 19.97 -17.08
N GLY A 420 -5.44 18.92 -16.31
CA GLY A 420 -4.45 18.06 -15.65
C GLY A 420 -3.90 18.60 -14.33
N SER A 421 -2.97 17.82 -13.76
CA SER A 421 -2.56 17.99 -12.36
C SER A 421 -1.97 19.37 -12.01
N ALA A 422 -2.21 19.83 -10.77
CA ALA A 422 -1.62 21.04 -10.17
C ALA A 422 -2.04 22.38 -10.80
N LYS A 423 -3.00 22.41 -11.74
CA LYS A 423 -3.43 23.63 -12.44
C LYS A 423 -3.86 24.75 -11.49
N PHE A 424 -4.60 24.41 -10.44
CA PHE A 424 -5.10 25.42 -9.51
C PHE A 424 -3.96 26.09 -8.73
N ILE A 425 -2.95 25.31 -8.33
CA ILE A 425 -1.72 25.81 -7.72
C ILE A 425 -1.00 26.76 -8.68
N VAL A 426 -0.79 26.33 -9.93
CA VAL A 426 -0.10 27.14 -10.96
C VAL A 426 -0.80 28.48 -11.17
N SER A 427 -2.13 28.48 -11.31
CA SER A 427 -2.93 29.70 -11.48
C SER A 427 -2.77 30.65 -10.30
N PHE A 428 -2.81 30.13 -9.07
CA PHE A 428 -2.65 30.92 -7.85
C PHE A 428 -1.26 31.56 -7.76
N PHE A 429 -0.18 30.81 -8.05
CA PHE A 429 1.18 31.34 -8.02
C PHE A 429 1.51 32.30 -9.18
N ARG A 430 0.75 32.26 -10.28
CA ARG A 430 0.83 33.23 -11.39
C ARG A 430 0.12 34.55 -11.10
N ASN A 431 -0.63 34.67 -10.00
CA ASN A 431 -1.14 35.95 -9.56
C ASN A 431 0.05 36.90 -9.30
N PRO A 432 0.05 38.14 -9.82
CA PRO A 432 1.19 39.05 -9.70
C PRO A 432 1.69 39.25 -8.27
N ALA A 433 0.79 39.36 -7.29
CA ALA A 433 1.16 39.55 -5.89
C ALA A 433 1.85 38.31 -5.30
N ILE A 434 1.40 37.10 -5.67
CA ILE A 434 2.02 35.85 -5.22
C ILE A 434 3.36 35.63 -5.93
N THR A 435 3.44 35.88 -7.24
CA THR A 435 4.68 35.81 -8.01
C THR A 435 5.75 36.71 -7.39
N GLU A 436 5.42 37.98 -7.16
CA GLU A 436 6.35 38.95 -6.57
C GLU A 436 6.78 38.53 -5.16
N ALA A 437 5.84 38.11 -4.30
CA ALA A 437 6.16 37.66 -2.96
C ALA A 437 7.06 36.41 -2.96
N THR A 438 6.80 35.47 -3.86
CA THR A 438 7.60 34.24 -4.02
C THR A 438 9.02 34.55 -4.50
N HIS A 439 9.18 35.45 -5.47
CA HIS A 439 10.50 35.90 -5.93
C HIS A 439 11.26 36.67 -4.85
N ASN A 440 10.58 37.52 -4.08
CA ASN A 440 11.20 38.20 -2.94
C ASN A 440 11.69 37.19 -1.89
N LEU A 441 10.90 36.15 -1.60
CA LEU A 441 11.31 35.08 -0.69
C LEU A 441 12.60 34.40 -1.19
N LEU A 442 12.62 33.92 -2.43
CA LEU A 442 13.74 33.15 -2.98
C LEU A 442 15.01 33.99 -3.17
N TYR A 443 14.88 35.20 -3.75
CA TYR A 443 16.04 35.94 -4.27
C TYR A 443 16.46 37.16 -3.44
N LYS A 444 15.60 37.64 -2.53
CA LYS A 444 15.95 38.76 -1.64
C LYS A 444 16.10 38.32 -0.19
N ASN A 445 15.43 37.23 0.19
CA ASN A 445 15.34 36.79 1.58
C ASN A 445 15.99 35.43 1.83
N ASP A 446 16.74 34.86 0.88
CA ASP A 446 17.39 33.54 0.99
C ASP A 446 16.42 32.43 1.46
N GLY A 447 15.17 32.51 1.02
CA GLY A 447 14.13 31.54 1.37
C GLY A 447 14.18 30.30 0.49
N LEU A 448 13.55 29.22 0.96
CA LEU A 448 13.50 27.95 0.24
C LEU A 448 12.09 27.63 -0.28
N MET A 449 12.03 26.84 -1.35
CA MET A 449 10.76 26.29 -1.81
C MET A 449 10.90 24.80 -2.08
N LEU A 450 9.88 24.04 -1.73
CA LEU A 450 9.79 22.59 -1.94
C LEU A 450 8.40 22.26 -2.49
N GLY A 451 8.34 21.36 -3.46
CA GLY A 451 7.10 20.83 -4.02
C GLY A 451 7.15 19.32 -4.03
N ILE A 452 6.14 18.67 -3.46
CA ILE A 452 6.06 17.21 -3.33
C ILE A 452 4.85 16.71 -4.13
N CYS A 453 5.04 15.70 -4.99
CA CYS A 453 3.98 15.15 -5.85
C CYS A 453 3.24 16.25 -6.64
N ASN A 454 2.02 16.65 -6.25
CA ASN A 454 1.28 17.75 -6.87
C ASN A 454 2.00 19.10 -6.77
N GLY A 455 2.74 19.33 -5.68
CA GLY A 455 3.65 20.46 -5.55
C GLY A 455 4.81 20.40 -6.54
N PHE A 456 5.41 19.23 -6.77
CA PHE A 456 6.49 19.09 -7.75
C PHE A 456 6.00 19.40 -9.17
N GLN A 457 4.81 18.89 -9.51
CA GLN A 457 4.13 19.22 -10.77
C GLN A 457 3.89 20.72 -10.91
N ALA A 458 3.47 21.40 -9.84
CA ALA A 458 3.29 22.85 -9.84
C ALA A 458 4.61 23.59 -10.10
N LEU A 459 5.70 23.21 -9.40
CA LEU A 459 7.00 23.85 -9.57
C LEU A 459 7.54 23.71 -10.99
N VAL A 460 7.38 22.54 -11.61
CA VAL A 460 7.76 22.31 -13.00
C VAL A 460 6.89 23.16 -13.93
N LYS A 461 5.55 23.14 -13.77
CA LYS A 461 4.63 23.92 -14.62
C LYS A 461 4.72 25.45 -14.44
N LEU A 462 5.30 25.91 -13.33
CA LEU A 462 5.60 27.32 -13.09
C LEU A 462 6.93 27.76 -13.72
N GLY A 463 7.81 26.83 -14.08
CA GLY A 463 9.18 27.12 -14.54
C GLY A 463 10.20 27.30 -13.41
N LEU A 464 9.74 27.33 -12.15
CA LEU A 464 10.63 27.35 -10.97
C LEU A 464 11.60 26.16 -11.00
N LEU A 465 11.13 25.02 -11.50
CA LEU A 465 11.99 23.92 -11.90
C LEU A 465 11.87 23.73 -13.42
N PRO A 466 12.98 23.66 -14.18
CA PRO A 466 14.37 23.72 -13.74
C PRO A 466 14.99 25.13 -13.83
N PHE A 467 14.22 26.19 -14.10
CA PHE A 467 14.77 27.51 -14.47
C PHE A 467 14.97 28.47 -13.29
N GLY A 468 14.41 28.19 -12.12
CA GLY A 468 14.51 29.02 -10.92
C GLY A 468 13.47 30.14 -10.83
N GLU A 469 12.77 30.48 -11.90
CA GLU A 469 11.81 31.61 -11.91
C GLU A 469 10.43 31.20 -12.41
N ILE A 470 9.40 31.96 -12.00
CA ILE A 470 8.04 31.79 -12.50
C ILE A 470 8.00 32.42 -13.88
N ARG A 471 7.74 31.60 -14.91
CA ARG A 471 7.74 32.04 -16.31
C ARG A 471 6.66 31.35 -17.14
N ALA A 472 6.47 31.85 -18.35
CA ALA A 472 5.70 31.14 -19.36
C ALA A 472 6.44 29.85 -19.75
N MET A 473 5.66 28.79 -19.93
CA MET A 473 6.11 27.46 -20.33
C MET A 473 5.55 27.13 -21.70
N ASP A 474 6.31 26.40 -22.50
CA ASP A 474 5.99 25.99 -23.87
C ASP A 474 6.29 24.49 -24.09
N GLU A 475 6.23 24.03 -25.34
CA GLU A 475 6.45 22.62 -25.71
C GLU A 475 7.91 22.17 -25.55
N ASP A 476 8.86 23.11 -25.50
CA ASP A 476 10.29 22.83 -25.29
C ASP A 476 10.67 22.78 -23.80
N CYS A 477 9.68 22.85 -22.91
CA CYS A 477 9.86 22.78 -21.47
C CYS A 477 9.61 21.36 -20.92
N PRO A 478 10.22 21.03 -19.77
CA PRO A 478 9.90 19.78 -19.07
C PRO A 478 8.48 19.80 -18.50
N THR A 479 7.88 18.63 -18.36
CA THR A 479 6.57 18.45 -17.73
C THR A 479 6.47 17.08 -17.06
N LEU A 480 5.38 16.87 -16.32
CA LEU A 480 4.97 15.55 -15.86
C LEU A 480 3.69 15.12 -16.59
N THR A 481 3.63 13.84 -16.97
CA THR A 481 2.50 13.26 -17.68
C THR A 481 2.13 11.88 -17.12
N PHE A 482 1.15 11.22 -17.73
CA PHE A 482 0.68 9.89 -17.35
C PHE A 482 1.83 8.89 -17.26
N ASN A 483 1.78 8.07 -16.22
CA ASN A 483 2.67 6.93 -16.06
C ASN A 483 2.61 6.03 -17.30
N THR A 484 3.74 5.42 -17.70
CA THR A 484 3.80 4.51 -18.85
C THR A 484 2.86 3.31 -18.71
N ILE A 485 2.58 2.86 -17.48
CA ILE A 485 1.64 1.76 -17.21
C ILE A 485 0.15 2.14 -17.46
N GLY A 486 -0.16 3.43 -17.63
CA GLY A 486 -1.53 3.90 -17.88
C GLY A 486 -2.46 3.90 -16.66
N ARG A 487 -1.92 3.88 -15.43
CA ARG A 487 -2.68 3.93 -14.19
C ARG A 487 -1.90 4.56 -13.03
N HIS A 488 -2.64 4.92 -11.97
CA HIS A 488 -2.09 5.22 -10.65
C HIS A 488 -1.27 4.05 -10.11
N GLN A 489 -0.16 4.37 -9.43
CA GLN A 489 0.64 3.41 -8.69
C GLN A 489 0.88 3.91 -7.27
N SER A 490 0.55 3.08 -6.28
CA SER A 490 0.84 3.26 -4.86
C SER A 490 1.69 2.10 -4.36
N LYS A 491 2.96 2.37 -4.02
CA LYS A 491 3.94 1.38 -3.53
C LYS A 491 5.15 2.08 -2.92
N TYR A 492 6.07 1.32 -2.34
CA TYR A 492 7.41 1.82 -2.06
C TYR A 492 8.36 1.56 -3.23
N VAL A 493 9.27 2.50 -3.46
CA VAL A 493 10.36 2.39 -4.44
C VAL A 493 11.66 2.83 -3.81
N LEU A 494 12.78 2.40 -4.40
CA LEU A 494 14.08 2.88 -4.00
C LEU A 494 14.46 4.07 -4.88
N THR A 495 14.91 5.14 -4.27
CA THR A 495 15.54 6.26 -4.94
C THR A 495 16.96 6.43 -4.47
N ARG A 496 17.85 6.81 -5.39
CA ARG A 496 19.23 7.14 -5.13
C ARG A 496 19.41 8.65 -5.18
N VAL A 497 20.17 9.20 -4.24
CA VAL A 497 20.65 10.59 -4.27
C VAL A 497 21.71 10.76 -5.37
N SER A 498 21.35 11.50 -6.41
CA SER A 498 22.22 11.79 -7.57
C SER A 498 22.91 13.16 -7.46
N SER A 499 22.38 14.09 -6.68
CA SER A 499 23.01 15.39 -6.44
C SER A 499 22.84 15.80 -4.99
N VAL A 500 23.84 16.46 -4.43
CA VAL A 500 23.79 17.11 -3.10
C VAL A 500 23.90 18.63 -3.20
N LYS A 501 23.62 19.17 -4.39
CA LYS A 501 23.79 20.60 -4.68
C LYS A 501 22.75 21.47 -3.97
N SER A 502 21.56 20.97 -3.65
CA SER A 502 20.54 21.77 -2.94
C SER A 502 20.72 21.78 -1.41
N PRO A 503 20.43 22.89 -0.71
CA PRO A 503 20.37 22.95 0.75
C PRO A 503 19.42 21.92 1.38
N TRP A 504 18.35 21.52 0.68
CA TRP A 504 17.44 20.44 1.09
C TRP A 504 18.15 19.10 1.29
N LEU A 505 19.32 18.90 0.67
CA LEU A 505 20.10 17.66 0.64
C LEU A 505 21.40 17.79 1.44
N SER A 506 21.48 18.77 2.34
CA SER A 506 22.67 19.08 3.15
C SER A 506 23.13 17.92 4.04
N LEU A 507 22.21 17.06 4.48
CA LEU A 507 22.49 15.86 5.28
C LEU A 507 22.58 14.56 4.47
N CYS A 508 22.37 14.62 3.15
CA CYS A 508 22.50 13.48 2.26
C CYS A 508 23.91 13.40 1.65
N SER A 509 24.30 12.22 1.22
CA SER A 509 25.48 11.93 0.42
C SER A 509 25.08 11.37 -0.95
N VAL A 510 25.86 11.69 -1.98
CA VAL A 510 25.65 11.10 -3.31
C VAL A 510 25.81 9.59 -3.21
N GLY A 511 24.82 8.85 -3.71
CA GLY A 511 24.77 7.39 -3.61
C GLY A 511 23.94 6.86 -2.45
N ASP A 512 23.48 7.70 -1.52
CA ASP A 512 22.51 7.27 -0.52
C ASP A 512 21.26 6.72 -1.21
N VAL A 513 20.74 5.61 -0.70
CA VAL A 513 19.53 4.96 -1.22
C VAL A 513 18.44 5.03 -0.15
N HIS A 514 17.28 5.55 -0.55
CA HIS A 514 16.12 5.72 0.32
C HIS A 514 14.93 4.95 -0.22
N ALA A 515 14.20 4.28 0.67
CA ALA A 515 12.89 3.73 0.34
C ALA A 515 11.85 4.83 0.53
N ILE A 516 11.16 5.21 -0.55
CA ILE A 516 10.15 6.27 -0.52
C ILE A 516 8.79 5.73 -0.98
N ALA A 517 7.73 6.25 -0.37
CA ALA A 517 6.37 6.03 -0.83
C ALA A 517 6.12 6.81 -2.12
N VAL A 518 5.57 6.16 -3.13
CA VAL A 518 5.01 6.80 -4.32
C VAL A 518 3.51 6.56 -4.37
N SER A 519 2.77 7.56 -4.82
CA SER A 519 1.33 7.47 -5.04
C SER A 519 0.92 8.51 -6.08
N HIS A 520 0.98 8.16 -7.37
CA HIS A 520 0.62 9.08 -8.46
C HIS A 520 0.18 8.36 -9.74
N GLY A 521 -0.71 9.00 -10.51
CA GLY A 521 -1.05 8.63 -11.89
C GLY A 521 -0.30 9.42 -12.96
N GLU A 522 0.15 10.63 -12.63
CA GLU A 522 0.81 11.58 -13.54
C GLU A 522 2.20 11.98 -13.03
N GLY A 523 3.04 10.99 -12.70
CA GLY A 523 4.37 11.22 -12.13
C GLY A 523 5.51 11.18 -13.15
N ARG A 524 5.23 10.95 -14.43
CA ARG A 524 6.27 10.67 -15.44
C ARG A 524 6.94 11.96 -15.89
N PHE A 525 8.18 12.18 -15.46
CA PHE A 525 9.00 13.30 -15.91
C PHE A 525 9.46 13.09 -17.36
N VAL A 526 9.14 14.06 -18.21
CA VAL A 526 9.55 14.11 -19.62
C VAL A 526 10.10 15.50 -19.94
N ALA A 527 11.11 15.55 -20.80
CA ALA A 527 11.73 16.80 -21.22
C ALA A 527 12.46 16.58 -22.56
N PRO A 528 12.69 17.64 -23.36
CA PRO A 528 13.57 17.56 -24.52
C PRO A 528 15.01 17.16 -24.13
N ASP A 529 15.72 16.48 -25.03
CA ASP A 529 17.09 16.00 -24.78
C ASP A 529 18.05 17.12 -24.37
N SER A 530 17.89 18.33 -24.93
CA SER A 530 18.67 19.51 -24.56
C SER A 530 18.48 19.92 -23.09
N VAL A 531 17.25 19.82 -22.58
CA VAL A 531 16.93 20.10 -21.17
C VAL A 531 17.48 19.00 -20.28
N LEU A 532 17.37 17.72 -20.66
CA LEU A 532 17.94 16.60 -19.92
C LEU A 532 19.48 16.71 -19.81
N GLN A 533 20.13 17.11 -20.90
CA GLN A 533 21.56 17.36 -20.92
C GLN A 533 21.93 18.52 -19.98
N SER A 534 21.23 19.66 -20.07
CA SER A 534 21.46 20.82 -19.20
C SER A 534 21.26 20.48 -17.72
N LEU A 535 20.18 19.77 -17.38
CA LEU A 535 19.91 19.28 -16.02
C LEU A 535 21.07 18.45 -15.46
N ARG A 536 21.67 17.60 -16.29
CA ARG A 536 22.81 16.77 -15.90
C ARG A 536 24.07 17.60 -15.70
N GLU A 537 24.42 18.44 -16.67
CA GLU A 537 25.62 19.28 -16.65
C GLU A 537 25.59 20.25 -15.45
N ASN A 538 24.41 20.78 -15.10
CA ASN A 538 24.23 21.68 -13.96
C ASN A 538 24.08 20.96 -12.62
N GLY A 539 24.08 19.61 -12.61
CA GLY A 539 23.90 18.79 -11.41
C GLY A 539 22.51 18.94 -10.76
N GLN A 540 21.48 19.20 -11.58
CA GLN A 540 20.11 19.45 -11.12
C GLN A 540 19.25 18.20 -10.97
N ILE A 541 19.75 17.02 -11.35
CA ILE A 541 19.06 15.74 -11.09
C ILE A 541 19.34 15.34 -9.64
N ALA A 542 18.36 15.52 -8.77
CA ALA A 542 18.49 15.29 -7.34
C ALA A 542 18.37 13.81 -6.99
N PHE A 543 17.39 13.12 -7.58
CA PHE A 543 17.10 11.72 -7.29
C PHE A 543 16.85 10.91 -8.56
N GLN A 544 17.28 9.66 -8.55
CA GLN A 544 16.94 8.68 -9.58
C GLN A 544 16.28 7.44 -8.97
N TYR A 545 15.21 6.92 -9.60
CA TYR A 545 14.66 5.60 -9.29
C TYR A 545 15.72 4.52 -9.47
N ALA A 546 15.84 3.64 -8.48
CA ALA A 546 16.93 2.68 -8.38
C ALA A 546 16.44 1.24 -8.18
N ASP A 547 17.23 0.29 -8.67
CA ASP A 547 17.08 -1.13 -8.37
C ASP A 547 17.55 -1.48 -6.93
N PRO A 548 17.36 -2.73 -6.46
CA PRO A 548 17.81 -3.14 -5.12
C PRO A 548 19.33 -3.09 -4.89
N SER A 549 20.13 -2.93 -5.95
CA SER A 549 21.57 -2.72 -5.86
C SER A 549 21.95 -1.23 -5.81
N GLY A 550 20.96 -0.33 -5.83
CA GLY A 550 21.14 1.12 -5.84
C GLY A 550 21.48 1.70 -7.21
N ASN A 551 21.36 0.93 -8.29
CA ASN A 551 21.64 1.43 -9.63
C ASN A 551 20.39 2.07 -10.24
N PRO A 552 20.49 3.23 -10.92
CA PRO A 552 19.39 3.80 -11.68
C PRO A 552 18.80 2.79 -12.67
N SER A 553 17.48 2.68 -12.70
CA SER A 553 16.80 1.67 -13.50
C SER A 553 15.61 2.26 -14.25
N MET A 554 15.45 1.86 -15.51
CA MET A 554 14.23 2.14 -16.29
C MET A 554 13.19 1.03 -16.19
N ASN A 555 13.53 -0.13 -15.60
CA ASN A 555 12.55 -1.20 -15.39
C ASN A 555 11.37 -0.66 -14.57
N ILE A 556 10.16 -0.84 -15.09
CA ILE A 556 8.90 -0.36 -14.49
C ILE A 556 8.69 -0.84 -13.04
N GLU A 557 9.31 -1.97 -12.66
CA GLU A 557 9.27 -2.48 -11.30
C GLU A 557 9.89 -1.49 -10.29
N TYR A 558 10.93 -0.78 -10.72
CA TYR A 558 11.73 0.14 -9.90
C TYR A 558 11.47 1.62 -10.26
N ASN A 559 11.19 1.91 -11.53
CA ASN A 559 10.77 3.22 -12.03
C ASN A 559 9.26 3.18 -12.36
N PRO A 560 8.38 3.46 -11.39
CA PRO A 560 6.94 3.16 -11.47
C PRO A 560 6.21 3.98 -12.54
N ASN A 561 6.68 5.19 -12.84
CA ASN A 561 6.04 6.08 -13.82
C ASN A 561 6.70 6.01 -15.21
N GLY A 562 7.90 5.45 -15.32
CA GLY A 562 8.66 5.46 -16.57
C GLY A 562 9.28 6.82 -16.89
N SER A 563 9.65 7.60 -15.87
CA SER A 563 10.35 8.89 -16.03
C SER A 563 11.66 8.71 -16.78
N LEU A 564 11.97 9.67 -17.67
CA LEU A 564 13.19 9.65 -18.47
C LEU A 564 14.43 9.75 -17.58
N CYS A 565 15.50 9.06 -17.96
CA CYS A 565 16.74 8.93 -17.17
C CYS A 565 16.52 8.46 -15.72
N ALA A 566 15.39 7.79 -15.44
CA ALA A 566 14.95 7.40 -14.11
C ALA A 566 14.82 8.60 -13.14
N ILE A 567 14.59 9.82 -13.62
CA ILE A 567 14.48 11.02 -12.77
C ILE A 567 13.26 10.89 -11.86
N GLU A 568 13.47 11.02 -10.55
CA GLU A 568 12.39 11.09 -9.55
C GLU A 568 12.19 12.52 -9.03
N GLY A 569 13.28 13.29 -8.90
CA GLY A 569 13.23 14.68 -8.47
C GLY A 569 14.39 15.50 -9.04
N ILE A 570 14.14 16.80 -9.19
CA ILE A 570 15.12 17.79 -9.66
C ILE A 570 15.18 19.00 -8.72
N ILE A 571 16.26 19.76 -8.82
CA ILE A 571 16.49 21.01 -8.08
C ILE A 571 16.66 22.18 -9.06
N SER A 572 16.51 23.40 -8.55
CA SER A 572 16.75 24.62 -9.32
C SER A 572 18.26 24.80 -9.62
N PRO A 573 18.64 25.75 -10.50
CA PRO A 573 20.04 25.92 -10.91
C PRO A 573 20.98 26.40 -9.81
N ASP A 574 20.44 27.07 -8.80
CA ASP A 574 21.10 27.80 -7.70
C ASP A 574 21.50 26.94 -6.49
#